data_AF-H3NVW2-F1
#
_entry.id   AF-H3NVW2-F1
#
_cell.length_a   1.000
_cell.length_b   1.000
_cell.length_c   1.000
_cell.angle_alpha   90.00
_cell.angle_beta   90.00
_cell.angle_gamma   90.00
#
_symmetry.space_group_name_H-M   'P 1'
#
loop_
_entity.id
_entity.type
_entity.pdbx_description
1 polymer ?
#
loop_
_entity_poly.entity_id
_entity_poly.type
_entity_poly.pdbx_seq_one_letter_code
_entity_poly.pdbx_strand_id
1 'polypeptide(L)'
;MNYHVSEDLKQLPNLRRAFVLALLLISSTLLPISSANSDEDTPLDGYWQHPDDPVWIEVNVANGTGVAMRNDDQPETVGFHVVRGLVEGDKAGAWKGEVFVPQLDSYKNVTVTMPDEQTLKMTVKFGFIRRSVAWSRVDSIEAGAAE
;
A
#
# COMPACT_ATOMS: atom_id res chain seq x y z
N MET A 1 7.35 25.96 58.85
CA MET A 1 6.00 25.76 59.39
C MET A 1 5.03 26.56 58.53
N ASN A 2 4.14 25.94 57.75
CA ASN A 2 2.92 25.21 58.19
C ASN A 2 1.80 26.21 58.51
N TYR A 3 0.61 26.18 57.91
CA TYR A 3 0.08 25.52 56.70
C TYR A 3 -0.96 26.49 56.10
N HIS A 4 -1.23 26.48 54.78
CA HIS A 4 -2.45 27.13 54.28
C HIS A 4 -3.56 26.09 54.10
N VAL A 5 -4.78 26.50 54.41
CA VAL A 5 -5.90 25.63 54.81
C VAL A 5 -6.65 25.07 53.60
N SER A 6 -7.13 23.83 53.70
CA SER A 6 -8.12 23.25 52.80
C SER A 6 -9.45 23.07 53.54
N GLU A 7 -10.43 23.95 53.31
CA GLU A 7 -11.79 23.84 53.87
C GLU A 7 -12.88 24.36 52.90
N ASP A 8 -13.08 23.69 51.77
CA ASP A 8 -14.24 23.94 50.91
C ASP A 8 -14.80 22.64 50.30
N LEU A 9 -15.27 21.74 51.18
CA LEU A 9 -16.10 20.58 50.80
C LEU A 9 -16.90 20.04 51.99
N LYS A 10 -17.74 20.90 52.59
CA LYS A 10 -18.80 20.51 53.55
C LYS A 10 -20.18 20.99 53.10
N GLN A 11 -20.84 20.10 52.36
CA GLN A 11 -22.25 19.72 52.53
C GLN A 11 -23.40 20.72 52.27
N LEU A 12 -24.17 20.37 51.22
CA LEU A 12 -25.65 20.13 51.23
C LEU A 12 -26.59 21.36 51.25
N PRO A 13 -27.92 21.21 50.95
CA PRO A 13 -28.69 20.01 50.58
C PRO A 13 -29.57 20.11 49.29
N ASN A 14 -30.13 18.98 48.88
CA ASN A 14 -31.24 18.91 47.91
C ASN A 14 -32.58 19.37 48.52
N LEU A 15 -33.40 20.19 47.83
CA LEU A 15 -34.87 20.45 47.96
C LEU A 15 -35.20 21.80 47.25
N ARG A 16 -36.29 22.07 46.48
CA ARG A 16 -37.48 21.33 45.98
C ARG A 16 -37.91 21.82 44.57
N ARG A 17 -38.75 21.00 43.91
CA ARG A 17 -39.96 21.29 43.07
C ARG A 17 -40.34 22.78 42.84
N ALA A 18 -40.87 23.23 41.70
CA ALA A 18 -41.05 22.69 40.34
C ALA A 18 -41.66 23.83 39.46
N PHE A 19 -41.57 23.75 38.11
CA PHE A 19 -42.61 24.06 37.09
C PHE A 19 -42.00 24.39 35.71
N VAL A 20 -42.44 23.62 34.70
CA VAL A 20 -42.72 24.03 33.31
C VAL A 20 -41.56 24.32 32.32
N LEU A 21 -41.36 23.30 31.46
CA LEU A 21 -41.12 23.37 30.00
C LEU A 21 -40.02 24.29 29.45
N ALA A 22 -38.89 23.68 29.09
CA ALA A 22 -38.20 23.98 27.83
C ALA A 22 -37.77 22.67 27.16
N LEU A 23 -38.22 22.47 25.93
CA LEU A 23 -37.96 21.30 25.09
C LEU A 23 -36.52 21.36 24.55
N LEU A 24 -35.77 20.25 24.61
CA LEU A 24 -34.85 19.81 23.54
C LEU A 24 -34.23 18.45 23.89
N LEU A 25 -34.80 17.39 23.32
CA LEU A 25 -34.15 16.09 23.22
C LEU A 25 -33.03 16.20 22.19
N ILE A 26 -31.81 16.52 22.63
CA ILE A 26 -30.62 16.42 21.77
C ILE A 26 -30.24 14.93 21.70
N SER A 27 -30.92 14.21 20.79
CA SER A 27 -30.48 12.88 20.39
C SER A 27 -29.14 13.00 19.67
N SER A 28 -28.03 12.86 20.41
CA SER A 28 -26.69 12.75 19.84
C SER A 28 -26.56 11.46 19.04
N THR A 29 -26.95 11.52 17.77
CA THR A 29 -26.61 10.50 16.78
C THR A 29 -25.11 10.60 16.50
N LEU A 30 -24.33 9.73 17.15
CA LEU A 30 -22.97 9.42 16.74
C LEU A 30 -23.03 8.87 15.30
N LEU A 31 -22.75 9.73 14.32
CA LEU A 31 -22.48 9.30 12.96
C LEU A 31 -21.15 8.54 12.98
N PRO A 32 -21.10 7.25 12.60
CA PRO A 32 -19.83 6.61 12.31
C PRO A 32 -19.22 7.32 11.10
N ILE A 33 -18.07 7.97 11.31
CA ILE A 33 -17.27 8.47 10.18
C ILE A 33 -16.63 7.23 9.56
N SER A 34 -17.33 6.63 8.60
CA SER A 34 -16.76 5.60 7.74
C SER A 34 -15.71 6.27 6.85
N SER A 35 -14.46 6.27 7.31
CA SER A 35 -13.31 6.50 6.45
C SER A 35 -13.25 5.37 5.44
N ALA A 36 -13.88 5.58 4.29
CA ALA A 36 -13.52 4.86 3.08
C ALA A 36 -12.11 5.34 2.72
N ASN A 37 -11.10 4.57 3.13
CA ASN A 37 -9.86 4.54 2.37
C ASN A 37 -10.27 3.92 1.03
N SER A 38 -10.56 4.77 0.04
CA SER A 38 -10.43 4.35 -1.34
C SER A 38 -8.94 4.10 -1.54
N ASP A 39 -8.55 2.83 -1.48
CA ASP A 39 -7.30 2.36 -2.07
C ASP A 39 -7.46 2.61 -3.59
N GLU A 40 -7.13 3.83 -4.01
CA GLU A 40 -7.10 4.19 -5.42
C GLU A 40 -5.90 3.48 -6.04
N ASP A 41 -6.16 2.56 -6.96
CA ASP A 41 -5.13 1.87 -7.73
C ASP A 41 -4.18 2.92 -8.33
N THR A 42 -2.91 2.82 -7.99
CA THR A 42 -1.89 3.70 -8.53
C THR A 42 -1.68 3.37 -10.01
N PRO A 43 -1.16 4.30 -10.83
CA PRO A 43 -0.87 4.02 -12.24
C PRO A 43 0.06 2.83 -12.48
N LEU A 44 0.80 2.37 -11.46
CA LEU A 44 1.72 1.24 -11.53
C LEU A 44 1.03 -0.12 -11.32
N ASP A 45 -0.16 -0.13 -10.71
CA ASP A 45 -0.83 -1.36 -10.29
C ASP A 45 -1.38 -2.16 -11.49
N GLY A 46 -1.56 -3.47 -11.28
CA GLY A 46 -2.04 -4.42 -12.29
C GLY A 46 -0.93 -5.29 -12.89
N TYR A 47 -1.20 -5.86 -14.06
CA TYR A 47 -0.39 -6.94 -14.65
C TYR A 47 0.65 -6.44 -15.67
N TRP A 48 1.84 -7.05 -15.60
CA TRP A 48 3.00 -6.68 -16.39
C TRP A 48 3.73 -7.92 -16.93
N GLN A 49 4.04 -7.91 -18.24
CA GLN A 49 4.77 -8.98 -18.94
C GLN A 49 6.25 -8.60 -19.14
N HIS A 50 7.17 -9.54 -18.86
CA HIS A 50 8.59 -9.39 -19.17
C HIS A 50 8.81 -9.44 -20.70
N PRO A 51 9.69 -8.60 -21.28
CA PRO A 51 9.82 -8.49 -22.74
C PRO A 51 10.46 -9.71 -23.40
N ASP A 52 11.38 -10.40 -22.70
CA ASP A 52 12.25 -11.44 -23.27
C ASP A 52 11.99 -12.85 -22.69
N ASP A 53 11.32 -12.94 -21.54
CA ASP A 53 11.07 -14.20 -20.81
C ASP A 53 9.55 -14.36 -20.63
N PRO A 54 8.99 -15.59 -20.64
CA PRO A 54 7.56 -15.82 -20.50
C PRO A 54 7.12 -15.72 -19.03
N VAL A 55 7.27 -14.51 -18.46
CA VAL A 55 6.99 -14.20 -17.05
C VAL A 55 6.04 -13.01 -16.96
N TRP A 56 4.99 -13.16 -16.15
CA TRP A 56 4.02 -12.12 -15.85
C TRP A 56 3.94 -11.90 -14.34
N ILE A 57 3.92 -10.64 -13.94
CA ILE A 57 3.78 -10.23 -12.53
C ILE A 57 2.52 -9.40 -12.32
N GLU A 58 1.92 -9.50 -11.14
CA GLU A 58 0.99 -8.51 -10.60
C GLU A 58 1.78 -7.54 -9.72
N VAL A 59 1.69 -6.24 -9.99
CA VAL A 59 2.22 -5.20 -9.11
C VAL A 59 1.07 -4.63 -8.27
N ASN A 60 1.32 -4.53 -6.97
CA ASN A 60 0.43 -3.90 -6.01
C ASN A 60 1.23 -3.00 -5.05
N VAL A 61 1.10 -1.68 -5.21
CA VAL A 61 1.83 -0.66 -4.46
C VAL A 61 1.35 -0.55 -3.01
N ALA A 62 0.05 -0.77 -2.75
CA ALA A 62 -0.50 -0.77 -1.38
C ALA A 62 0.11 -1.89 -0.52
N ASN A 63 0.30 -3.08 -1.11
CA ASN A 63 1.00 -4.22 -0.49
C ASN A 63 2.55 -4.10 -0.59
N GLY A 64 3.05 -3.21 -1.44
CA GLY A 64 4.47 -3.00 -1.69
C GLY A 64 5.15 -4.17 -2.42
N THR A 65 4.45 -4.86 -3.31
CA THR A 65 4.91 -6.10 -3.96
C THR A 65 4.79 -6.08 -5.48
N GLY A 66 5.59 -6.95 -6.11
CA GLY A 66 5.38 -7.45 -7.47
C GLY A 66 5.50 -8.97 -7.44
N VAL A 67 4.42 -9.71 -7.67
CA VAL A 67 4.34 -11.17 -7.48
C VAL A 67 4.24 -11.86 -8.83
N ALA A 68 5.01 -12.93 -9.05
CA ALA A 68 4.91 -13.76 -10.25
C ALA A 68 3.56 -14.49 -10.28
N MET A 69 2.77 -14.24 -11.32
CA MET A 69 1.43 -14.84 -11.49
C MET A 69 1.41 -15.91 -12.57
N ARG A 70 2.34 -15.85 -13.54
CA ARG A 70 2.61 -16.88 -14.53
C ARG A 70 4.09 -16.86 -14.89
N ASN A 71 4.67 -18.04 -15.05
CA ASN A 71 6.02 -18.25 -15.57
C ASN A 71 6.01 -19.58 -16.32
N ASP A 72 6.13 -19.56 -17.64
CA ASP A 72 6.00 -20.79 -18.45
C ASP A 72 7.27 -21.64 -18.41
N ASP A 73 8.43 -21.02 -18.22
CA ASP A 73 9.72 -21.72 -18.12
C ASP A 73 9.94 -22.37 -16.75
N GLN A 74 9.43 -21.75 -15.68
CA GLN A 74 9.54 -22.21 -14.28
C GLN A 74 8.22 -22.01 -13.51
N PRO A 75 7.17 -22.82 -13.76
CA PRO A 75 5.85 -22.67 -13.16
C PRO A 75 5.83 -22.72 -11.62
N GLU A 76 6.82 -23.38 -11.00
CA GLU A 76 6.99 -23.44 -9.55
C GLU A 76 7.32 -22.09 -8.91
N THR A 77 7.65 -21.06 -9.71
CA THR A 77 7.91 -19.70 -9.22
C THR A 77 6.65 -18.84 -9.09
N VAL A 78 5.46 -19.33 -9.48
CA VAL A 78 4.20 -18.61 -9.26
C VAL A 78 3.97 -18.40 -7.75
N GLY A 79 3.60 -17.18 -7.38
CA GLY A 79 3.54 -16.69 -5.99
C GLY A 79 4.86 -16.13 -5.45
N PHE A 80 5.97 -16.19 -6.20
CA PHE A 80 7.24 -15.60 -5.78
C PHE A 80 7.21 -14.07 -5.86
N HIS A 81 7.75 -13.39 -4.84
CA HIS A 81 7.87 -11.93 -4.81
C HIS A 81 9.05 -11.47 -5.68
N VAL A 82 8.81 -11.26 -6.98
CA VAL A 82 9.81 -10.69 -7.91
C VAL A 82 10.26 -9.31 -7.43
N VAL A 83 9.33 -8.49 -6.92
CA VAL A 83 9.59 -7.18 -6.28
C VAL A 83 9.01 -7.16 -4.86
N ARG A 84 9.72 -6.53 -3.93
CA ARG A 84 9.27 -6.31 -2.54
C ARG A 84 9.68 -4.94 -2.01
N GLY A 85 8.97 -4.47 -0.98
CA GLY A 85 9.24 -3.17 -0.36
C GLY A 85 9.05 -2.00 -1.33
N LEU A 86 8.14 -2.16 -2.28
CA LEU A 86 7.83 -1.15 -3.30
C LEU A 86 7.10 0.03 -2.66
N VAL A 87 7.68 1.21 -2.74
CA VAL A 87 7.15 2.45 -2.18
C VAL A 87 7.37 3.61 -3.15
N GLU A 88 6.52 4.64 -3.11
CA GLU A 88 6.77 5.85 -3.89
C GLU A 88 8.10 6.51 -3.46
N GLY A 89 8.87 6.98 -4.45
CA GLY A 89 10.14 7.65 -4.23
C GLY A 89 10.01 9.16 -4.18
N ASP A 90 11.14 9.85 -3.97
CA ASP A 90 11.23 11.32 -3.86
C ASP A 90 10.82 12.09 -5.14
N LYS A 91 10.44 11.39 -6.21
CA LYS A 91 9.96 11.94 -7.47
C LYS A 91 8.65 11.23 -7.84
N ALA A 92 7.58 12.01 -8.01
CA ALA A 92 6.30 11.52 -8.51
C ALA A 92 6.44 10.70 -9.81
N GLY A 93 5.72 9.57 -9.89
CA GLY A 93 5.83 8.61 -11.00
C GLY A 93 7.12 7.78 -11.00
N ALA A 94 7.82 7.73 -9.86
CA ALA A 94 8.94 6.83 -9.64
C ALA A 94 8.85 6.15 -8.27
N TRP A 95 9.08 4.85 -8.24
CA TRP A 95 9.02 4.02 -7.04
C TRP A 95 10.39 3.39 -6.76
N LYS A 96 10.63 3.05 -5.49
CA LYS A 96 11.83 2.38 -5.01
C LYS A 96 11.42 1.06 -4.36
N GLY A 97 12.29 0.06 -4.44
CA GLY A 97 12.10 -1.21 -3.75
C GLY A 97 13.30 -2.12 -3.98
N GLU A 98 13.10 -3.42 -3.77
CA GLU A 98 14.06 -4.45 -4.13
C GLU A 98 13.47 -5.42 -5.16
N VAL A 99 14.24 -5.78 -6.19
CA VAL A 99 13.91 -6.84 -7.15
C VAL A 99 14.84 -8.02 -6.94
N PHE A 100 14.33 -9.25 -7.05
CA PHE A 100 15.15 -10.45 -7.06
C PHE A 100 15.91 -10.58 -8.39
N VAL A 101 17.21 -10.90 -8.33
CA VAL A 101 18.04 -11.13 -9.51
C VAL A 101 18.54 -12.58 -9.48
N PRO A 102 17.96 -13.50 -10.29
CA PRO A 102 18.29 -14.93 -10.25
C PRO A 102 19.80 -15.22 -10.41
N GLN A 103 20.47 -14.50 -11.33
CA GLN A 103 21.91 -14.64 -11.58
C GLN A 103 22.80 -14.30 -10.36
N LEU A 104 22.25 -13.61 -9.36
CA LEU A 104 22.95 -13.21 -8.14
C LEU A 104 22.35 -13.87 -6.88
N ASP A 105 21.34 -14.74 -7.04
CA ASP A 105 20.55 -15.37 -5.97
C ASP A 105 20.19 -14.41 -4.81
N SER A 106 19.83 -13.17 -5.17
CA SER A 106 19.62 -12.14 -4.15
C SER A 106 18.86 -10.92 -4.66
N TYR A 107 18.19 -10.26 -3.73
CA TYR A 107 17.53 -8.99 -3.94
C TYR A 107 18.53 -7.85 -4.19
N LYS A 108 18.15 -6.90 -5.03
CA LYS A 108 18.92 -5.69 -5.38
C LYS A 108 17.99 -4.48 -5.48
N ASN A 109 18.50 -3.32 -5.12
CA ASN A 109 17.75 -2.06 -5.21
C ASN A 109 17.29 -1.81 -6.65
N VAL A 110 15.99 -1.60 -6.82
CA VAL A 110 15.35 -1.24 -8.08
C VAL A 110 14.74 0.16 -7.96
N THR A 111 14.83 0.92 -9.04
CA THR A 111 13.97 2.08 -9.28
C THR A 111 12.99 1.72 -10.38
N VAL A 112 11.70 1.81 -10.10
CA VAL A 112 10.63 1.58 -11.07
C VAL A 112 10.14 2.94 -11.55
N THR A 113 9.90 3.07 -12.85
CA THR A 113 9.39 4.30 -13.47
C THR A 113 8.43 3.93 -14.59
N MET A 114 7.42 4.77 -14.83
CA MET A 114 6.53 4.66 -15.98
C MET A 114 6.86 5.77 -16.99
N PRO A 115 7.46 5.45 -18.16
CA PRO A 115 7.60 6.40 -19.27
C PRO A 115 6.24 6.82 -19.85
N ASP A 116 5.27 5.91 -19.79
CA ASP A 116 3.89 6.01 -20.25
C ASP A 116 3.04 4.97 -19.50
N GLU A 117 1.72 4.98 -19.69
CA GLU A 117 0.76 4.11 -18.99
C GLU A 117 0.93 2.61 -19.29
N GLN A 118 1.58 2.27 -20.40
CA GLN A 118 1.70 0.91 -20.93
C GLN A 118 3.09 0.28 -20.66
N THR A 119 4.02 1.05 -20.09
CA THR A 119 5.41 0.64 -19.91
C THR A 119 5.87 0.78 -18.45
N LEU A 120 6.21 -0.33 -17.80
CA LEU A 120 6.88 -0.34 -16.50
C LEU A 120 8.37 -0.58 -16.73
N LYS A 121 9.20 0.42 -16.44
CA LYS A 121 10.66 0.28 -16.56
C LYS A 121 11.30 0.04 -15.20
N MET A 122 11.69 -1.20 -14.93
CA MET A 122 12.52 -1.58 -13.79
C MET A 122 13.98 -1.26 -14.09
N THR A 123 14.63 -0.51 -13.19
CA THR A 123 16.04 -0.15 -13.33
C THR A 123 16.82 -0.61 -12.11
N VAL A 124 17.59 -1.69 -12.27
CA VAL A 124 18.37 -2.34 -11.21
C VAL A 124 19.77 -1.75 -11.14
N LYS A 125 20.27 -1.49 -9.93
CA LYS A 125 21.66 -1.06 -9.72
C LYS A 125 22.39 -2.02 -8.77
N PHE A 126 23.53 -2.54 -9.22
CA PHE A 126 24.41 -3.37 -8.39
C PHE A 126 25.88 -2.98 -8.64
N GLY A 127 26.52 -2.46 -7.59
CA GLY A 127 27.83 -1.80 -7.70
C GLY A 127 27.76 -0.61 -8.68
N PHE A 128 28.63 -0.65 -9.68
CA PHE A 128 28.69 0.34 -10.78
C PHE A 128 27.79 0.00 -11.97
N ILE A 129 27.23 -1.21 -12.01
CA ILE A 129 26.40 -1.68 -13.14
C ILE A 129 24.97 -1.20 -12.93
N ARG A 130 24.36 -0.73 -14.02
CA ARG A 130 22.94 -0.37 -14.12
C ARG A 130 22.33 -1.12 -15.30
N ARG A 131 21.26 -1.84 -15.07
CA ARG A 131 20.46 -2.52 -16.11
C ARG A 131 19.02 -2.06 -16.02
N SER A 132 18.35 -2.00 -17.15
CA SER A 132 16.95 -1.58 -17.25
C SER A 132 16.20 -2.59 -18.10
N VAL A 133 15.00 -2.97 -17.66
CA VAL A 133 14.06 -3.82 -18.40
C VAL A 133 12.74 -3.05 -18.51
N ALA A 134 12.15 -3.03 -19.70
CA ALA A 134 10.84 -2.44 -19.95
C ALA A 134 9.81 -3.55 -20.07
N TRP A 135 8.91 -3.63 -19.09
CA TRP A 135 7.79 -4.55 -19.03
C TRP A 135 6.57 -3.91 -19.68
N SER A 136 5.79 -4.69 -20.40
CA SER A 136 4.57 -4.25 -21.08
C SER A 136 3.35 -4.49 -20.18
N ARG A 137 2.42 -3.52 -20.11
CA ARG A 137 1.14 -3.70 -19.41
C ARG A 137 0.28 -4.73 -20.15
N VAL A 138 -0.45 -5.55 -19.40
CA VAL A 138 -1.50 -6.45 -19.93
C VAL A 138 -2.77 -6.35 -19.09
N ASP A 139 -3.94 -6.49 -19.71
CA ASP A 139 -5.23 -6.34 -19.01
C ASP A 139 -5.57 -7.54 -18.10
N SER A 140 -5.08 -8.72 -18.47
CA SER A 140 -5.22 -9.95 -17.69
C SER A 140 -4.13 -10.96 -18.07
N ILE A 141 -3.96 -11.98 -17.24
CA ILE A 141 -3.00 -13.07 -17.47
C ILE A 141 -3.80 -14.32 -17.85
N GLU A 142 -3.68 -14.75 -19.10
CA GLU A 142 -4.26 -16.02 -19.54
C GLU A 142 -3.60 -17.18 -18.80
N ALA A 143 -4.38 -18.19 -18.43
CA ALA A 143 -3.81 -19.44 -17.90
C ALA A 143 -2.93 -20.09 -18.98
N GLY A 144 -1.71 -20.48 -18.62
CA GLY A 144 -0.82 -21.20 -19.53
C GLY A 144 -1.47 -22.48 -20.05
N ALA A 145 -1.32 -22.74 -21.36
CA ALA A 145 -1.78 -23.99 -21.94
C ALA A 145 -0.93 -25.14 -21.37
N ALA A 146 -1.56 -26.01 -20.57
CA ALA A 146 -0.93 -27.26 -20.17
C ALA A 146 -0.92 -28.21 -21.38
N GLU A 147 0.27 -28.49 -21.91
CA GLU A 147 0.54 -29.56 -22.88
C GLU A 147 0.74 -30.92 -22.19
#